data_AF-A0A2V8R2N5-F1
#
_entry.id   AF-A0A2V8R2N5-F1
#
_cell.length_a   1.000
_cell.length_b   1.000
_cell.length_c   1.000
_cell.angle_alpha   90.00
_cell.angle_beta   90.00
_cell.angle_gamma   90.00
#
_symmetry.space_group_name_H-M   'P 1'
#
loop_
_entity.id
_entity.type
_entity.pdbx_description
1 polymer ?
#
loop_
_entity_poly.entity_id
_entity_poly.type
_entity_poly.pdbx_seq_one_letter_code
_entity_poly.pdbx_strand_id
1 'polypeptide(L)'
;MDLEVIGEIIATRQLYFVDDGDNKRTVSVFVGTPQPAPDSSGYHCPFQVIGIGSQKTQLAHGRDSVQALQSAMILIAARLNNLNSELNGRLRWDGGAGKGDLGFP
;
A
#
# COMPACT_ATOMS: atom_id res chain seq x y z
N MET A 1 3.84 -5.72 15.60
CA MET A 1 3.52 -5.40 14.19
C MET A 1 2.73 -6.59 13.72
N ASP A 2 1.41 -6.48 13.71
CA ASP A 2 0.53 -7.64 13.61
C ASP A 2 0.35 -8.01 12.14
N LEU A 3 1.39 -8.63 11.57
CA LEU A 3 1.39 -9.25 10.26
C LEU A 3 0.34 -10.38 10.15
N GLU A 4 -0.18 -10.86 11.28
CA GLU A 4 -1.24 -11.87 11.32
C GLU A 4 -2.53 -11.43 10.58
N VAL A 5 -2.76 -10.12 10.41
CA VAL A 5 -3.97 -9.61 9.71
C VAL A 5 -3.82 -9.58 8.19
N ILE A 6 -2.59 -9.52 7.64
CA ILE A 6 -2.37 -9.48 6.19
C ILE A 6 -2.25 -10.88 5.56
N GLY A 7 -2.00 -11.91 6.37
CA GLY A 7 -1.76 -13.27 5.89
C GLY A 7 -0.42 -13.40 5.14
N GLU A 8 -0.35 -14.35 4.20
CA GLU A 8 0.85 -14.55 3.37
C GLU A 8 1.08 -13.35 2.44
N ILE A 9 2.27 -12.75 2.51
CA ILE A 9 2.68 -11.61 1.68
C ILE A 9 3.19 -12.10 0.33
N ILE A 10 2.58 -11.60 -0.75
CA ILE A 10 2.93 -11.95 -2.13
C ILE A 10 3.70 -10.86 -2.86
N ALA A 11 3.67 -9.62 -2.36
CA ALA A 11 4.42 -8.52 -2.94
C ALA A 11 4.76 -7.44 -1.91
N THR A 12 5.88 -6.77 -2.12
CA THR A 12 6.35 -5.66 -1.29
C THR A 12 6.85 -4.50 -2.13
N ARG A 13 6.65 -3.27 -1.67
CA ARG A 13 7.35 -2.08 -2.20
C ARG A 13 7.94 -1.25 -1.08
N GLN A 14 9.17 -0.80 -1.27
CA GLN A 14 9.81 0.19 -0.41
C GLN A 14 9.76 1.57 -1.07
N LEU A 15 9.33 2.56 -0.30
CA LEU A 15 9.40 3.98 -0.56
C LEU A 15 10.24 4.65 0.54
N TYR A 16 10.55 5.92 0.35
CA TYR A 16 11.25 6.73 1.34
C TYR A 16 10.48 8.02 1.59
N PHE A 17 10.32 8.36 2.86
CA PHE A 17 9.98 9.71 3.29
C PHE A 17 11.28 10.45 3.61
N VAL A 18 11.43 11.66 3.06
CA VAL A 18 12.57 12.54 3.35
C VAL A 18 12.07 13.71 4.18
N ASP A 19 12.58 13.89 5.39
CA ASP A 19 12.22 15.04 6.23
C ASP A 19 13.06 16.29 5.93
N ASP A 20 12.78 17.38 6.64
CA ASP A 20 13.43 18.68 6.42
C ASP A 20 14.94 18.66 6.74
N GLY A 21 15.41 17.66 7.50
CA GLY A 21 16.82 17.45 7.78
C GLY A 21 17.52 16.53 6.78
N ASP A 22 16.88 16.22 5.65
CA ASP A 22 17.33 15.25 4.64
C ASP A 22 17.47 13.82 5.18
N ASN A 23 16.82 13.51 6.31
CA ASN A 23 16.83 12.16 6.85
C ASN A 23 15.81 11.29 6.11
N LYS A 24 16.27 10.12 5.66
CA LYS A 24 15.44 9.14 4.97
C LYS A 24 14.83 8.16 5.96
N ARG A 25 13.51 8.00 5.91
CA ARG A 25 12.75 6.96 6.62
C ARG A 25 12.10 6.03 5.62
N THR A 26 12.29 4.73 5.82
CA THR A 26 11.67 3.71 4.97
C THR A 26 10.17 3.63 5.22
N VAL A 27 9.41 3.64 4.14
CA VAL A 27 7.98 3.36 4.12
C VAL A 27 7.77 2.09 3.32
N SER A 28 7.18 1.07 3.93
CA SER A 28 6.97 -0.24 3.29
C SER A 28 5.51 -0.47 2.99
N VAL A 29 5.23 -0.94 1.78
CA VAL A 29 3.91 -1.43 1.37
C VAL A 29 3.99 -2.94 1.28
N PHE A 30 3.04 -3.62 1.91
CA PHE A 30 2.88 -5.07 1.85
C PHE A 30 1.54 -5.39 1.22
N VAL A 31 1.52 -6.36 0.31
CA VAL A 31 0.32 -6.89 -0.33
C VAL A 31 0.22 -8.37 0.04
N GLY A 32 -0.87 -8.72 0.72
CA GLY A 32 -1.18 -10.11 1.07
C GLY A 32 -1.86 -10.86 -0.07
N THR A 33 -1.94 -12.18 0.09
CA THR A 33 -2.62 -13.07 -0.84
C THR A 33 -4.12 -12.74 -0.89
N PRO A 34 -4.74 -12.59 -2.07
CA PRO A 34 -6.19 -12.46 -2.17
C PRO A 34 -6.90 -13.70 -1.62
N GLN A 35 -7.96 -13.49 -0.82
CA GLN A 35 -8.72 -14.56 -0.17
C GLN A 35 -10.22 -14.40 -0.44
N PRO A 36 -11.00 -15.50 -0.48
CA PRO A 36 -12.45 -15.42 -0.49
C PRO A 36 -12.97 -14.62 0.70
N ALA A 37 -13.97 -13.77 0.48
CA ALA A 37 -14.63 -13.06 1.57
C ALA A 37 -15.47 -14.04 2.43
N PRO A 38 -15.48 -13.90 3.77
CA PRO A 38 -16.21 -14.82 4.66
C PRO A 38 -17.72 -14.91 4.38
N ASP A 39 -18.30 -13.84 3.84
CA ASP A 39 -19.72 -13.73 3.49
C ASP A 39 -20.05 -14.20 2.08
N SER A 40 -19.10 -14.83 1.37
CA SER A 40 -19.23 -15.28 -0.02
C SER A 40 -19.57 -14.16 -1.02
N SER A 41 -19.34 -12.88 -0.67
CA SER A 41 -19.61 -11.73 -1.55
C SER A 41 -18.60 -11.57 -2.69
N GLY A 42 -17.49 -12.31 -2.65
CA GLY A 42 -16.41 -12.23 -3.63
C GLY A 42 -15.06 -12.55 -2.97
N TYR A 43 -14.05 -11.76 -3.32
CA TYR A 43 -12.70 -11.85 -2.79
C TYR A 43 -12.29 -10.51 -2.15
N HIS A 44 -11.35 -10.59 -1.22
CA HIS A 44 -10.64 -9.42 -0.73
C HIS A 44 -9.13 -9.64 -0.84
N CYS A 45 -8.39 -8.55 -1.01
CA CYS A 45 -6.93 -8.53 -1.00
C CYS A 45 -6.47 -7.58 0.12
N PRO A 46 -5.83 -8.11 1.18
CA PRO A 46 -5.34 -7.27 2.26
C PRO A 46 -4.04 -6.56 1.85
N PHE A 47 -3.87 -5.33 2.31
CA PHE A 47 -2.61 -4.59 2.15
C PHE A 47 -2.34 -3.69 3.35
N GLN A 48 -1.08 -3.30 3.54
CA GLN A 48 -0.66 -2.46 4.65
C GLN A 48 0.46 -1.50 4.21
N VAL A 49 0.40 -0.26 4.70
CA VAL A 49 1.47 0.73 4.58
C VAL A 49 2.05 0.97 5.98
N ILE A 50 3.35 0.78 6.12
CA ILE A 50 4.10 0.81 7.39
C ILE A 50 5.18 1.89 7.31
N GLY A 51 5.45 2.55 8.43
CA GLY A 51 6.48 3.58 8.55
C GLY A 51 5.97 5.01 8.48
N ILE A 52 4.68 5.22 8.17
CA ILE A 52 4.05 6.54 8.18
C ILE A 52 2.52 6.47 8.36
N GLY A 53 1.93 7.52 8.94
CA GLY A 53 0.48 7.65 9.13
C GLY A 53 -0.14 6.52 9.94
N SER A 54 -1.44 6.29 9.72
CA SER A 54 -2.11 5.07 10.20
C SER A 54 -1.48 3.85 9.55
N GLN A 55 -1.20 2.81 10.32
CA GLN A 55 -0.58 1.57 9.83
C GLN A 55 -1.55 0.39 9.89
N LYS A 56 -2.86 0.65 9.86
CA LYS A 56 -3.86 -0.40 9.83
C LYS A 56 -3.86 -1.13 8.48
N THR A 57 -4.08 -2.44 8.53
CA THR A 57 -4.40 -3.27 7.36
C THR A 57 -5.71 -2.78 6.75
N GLN A 58 -5.73 -2.72 5.42
CA GLN A 58 -6.92 -2.42 4.63
C GLN A 58 -7.26 -3.60 3.73
N LEU A 59 -8.53 -3.74 3.41
CA LEU A 59 -9.04 -4.76 2.50
C LEU A 59 -9.56 -4.08 1.24
N ALA A 60 -9.06 -4.51 0.09
CA ALA A 60 -9.62 -4.16 -1.21
C ALA A 60 -10.51 -5.30 -1.70
N HIS A 61 -11.69 -5.00 -2.22
CA HIS A 61 -12.66 -6.01 -2.62
C HIS A 61 -12.74 -6.17 -4.14
N GLY A 62 -13.12 -7.36 -4.58
CA GLY A 62 -13.40 -7.69 -5.98
C GLY A 62 -14.29 -8.92 -6.09
N ARG A 63 -14.85 -9.14 -7.28
CA ARG A 63 -15.66 -10.32 -7.60
C ARG A 63 -14.83 -11.61 -7.57
N ASP A 64 -13.57 -11.51 -7.96
CA ASP A 64 -12.58 -12.59 -7.96
C ASP A 64 -11.23 -12.09 -7.41
N SER A 65 -10.28 -13.01 -7.27
CA SER A 65 -8.94 -12.72 -6.73
C SER A 65 -8.17 -11.70 -7.58
N VAL A 66 -8.34 -11.72 -8.90
CA VAL A 66 -7.65 -10.81 -9.82
C VAL A 66 -8.17 -9.39 -9.65
N GLN A 67 -9.49 -9.21 -9.63
CA GLN A 67 -10.10 -7.91 -9.41
C GLN A 67 -9.77 -7.38 -8.00
N ALA A 68 -9.79 -8.24 -6.97
CA ALA A 68 -9.43 -7.81 -5.61
C ALA A 68 -7.98 -7.30 -5.53
N LEU A 69 -7.05 -7.97 -6.22
CA LEU A 69 -5.66 -7.52 -6.32
C LEU A 69 -5.53 -6.21 -7.09
N GLN A 70 -6.20 -6.06 -8.24
CA GLN A 70 -6.22 -4.80 -9.00
C GLN A 70 -6.77 -3.65 -8.15
N SER A 71 -7.88 -3.88 -7.45
CA SER A 71 -8.46 -2.92 -6.50
C SER A 71 -7.46 -2.55 -5.39
N ALA A 72 -6.69 -3.52 -4.86
CA ALA A 72 -5.66 -3.24 -3.86
C ALA A 72 -4.59 -2.29 -4.41
N MET A 73 -4.11 -2.53 -5.64
CA MET A 73 -3.11 -1.66 -6.26
C MET A 73 -3.60 -0.22 -6.43
N ILE A 74 -4.86 -0.04 -6.84
CA ILE A 74 -5.50 1.28 -6.97
C ILE A 74 -5.68 1.96 -5.59
N LEU A 75 -6.15 1.21 -4.59
CA LEU A 75 -6.35 1.71 -3.23
C LEU A 75 -5.03 2.10 -2.56
N ILE A 76 -3.96 1.33 -2.80
CA ILE A 76 -2.60 1.68 -2.35
C ILE A 76 -2.16 3.00 -2.99
N ALA A 77 -2.32 3.16 -4.31
CA ALA A 77 -1.98 4.40 -4.99
C ALA A 77 -2.72 5.61 -4.39
N ALA A 78 -4.03 5.49 -4.21
CA ALA A 78 -4.86 6.53 -3.60
C ALA A 78 -4.39 6.88 -2.18
N ARG A 79 -4.11 5.86 -1.35
CA ARG A 79 -3.61 6.07 0.02
C ARG A 79 -2.24 6.73 0.03
N LEU A 80 -1.30 6.28 -0.79
CA LEU A 80 0.04 6.86 -0.86
C LEU A 80 -0.01 8.31 -1.37
N ASN A 81 -0.87 8.62 -2.34
CA ASN A 81 -1.05 10.00 -2.82
C ASN A 81 -1.64 10.92 -1.75
N ASN A 82 -2.62 10.44 -0.98
CA ASN A 82 -3.17 11.17 0.15
C ASN A 82 -2.11 11.42 1.24
N LEU A 83 -1.39 10.37 1.66
CA LEU A 83 -0.27 10.49 2.60
C LEU A 83 0.81 11.45 2.07
N ASN A 84 1.16 11.34 0.79
CA ASN A 84 2.18 12.20 0.19
C ASN A 84 1.75 13.67 0.23
N SER A 85 0.46 13.95 0.02
CA SER A 85 -0.08 15.32 0.13
C SER A 85 0.01 15.86 1.56
N GLU A 86 -0.34 15.05 2.57
CA GLU A 86 -0.19 15.42 4.00
C GLU A 86 1.28 15.65 4.38
N LEU A 87 2.20 14.99 3.69
CA LEU A 87 3.64 15.06 3.91
C LEU A 87 4.33 16.11 3.04
N ASN A 88 3.59 17.03 2.42
CA ASN A 88 4.13 18.08 1.53
C ASN A 88 4.89 17.52 0.32
N GLY A 89 4.42 16.41 -0.24
CA GLY A 89 4.99 15.81 -1.43
C GLY A 89 6.39 15.24 -1.19
N ARG A 90 6.67 14.65 -0.02
CA ARG A 90 8.01 14.17 0.40
C ARG A 90 8.18 12.64 0.39
N LEU A 91 7.17 11.88 -0.05
CA LEU A 91 7.33 10.46 -0.36
C LEU A 91 7.99 10.27 -1.73
N ARG A 92 8.91 9.33 -1.83
CA ARG A 92 9.70 9.02 -3.01
C ARG A 92 9.73 7.52 -3.24
N TRP A 93 9.70 7.11 -4.50
CA TRP A 93 10.05 5.77 -4.91
C TRP A 93 11.21 5.86 -5.91
N ASP A 94 12.28 5.10 -5.66
CA ASP A 94 13.51 5.19 -6.46
C ASP A 94 13.33 4.71 -7.91
N GLY A 95 12.28 3.93 -8.19
CA GLY A 95 11.96 3.45 -9.54
C GLY A 95 11.06 4.38 -10.36
N GLY A 96 10.64 5.52 -9.80
CA GLY A 96 9.65 6.39 -10.44
C GLY A 96 10.21 7.23 -11.59
N ALA A 97 9.41 7.44 -12.64
CA ALA A 97 9.80 8.22 -13.82
C ALA A 97 9.75 9.75 -13.61
N GLY A 98 9.25 10.23 -12.46
CA GLY A 98 9.13 11.66 -12.16
C GLY A 98 8.64 11.97 -10.75
N LYS A 99 8.56 13.27 -10.41
CA LYS A 99 8.04 13.74 -9.12
C LYS A 99 6.59 13.28 -8.94
N GLY A 100 6.31 12.60 -7.83
CA GLY A 100 4.97 12.12 -7.48
C GLY A 100 4.64 10.72 -7.99
N ASP A 101 5.51 10.10 -8.77
CA ASP A 101 5.40 8.67 -9.08
C ASP A 101 5.78 7.85 -7.84
N LEU A 102 4.80 7.14 -7.28
CA LEU A 102 4.94 6.29 -6.10
C LEU A 102 4.94 4.80 -6.47
N GLY A 103 4.98 4.49 -7.78
CA GLY A 103 5.11 3.15 -8.34
C GLY A 103 3.82 2.34 -8.44
N PHE A 104 2.69 2.89 -8.01
CA PHE A 104 1.38 2.25 -8.08
C PHE A 104 0.51 2.91 -9.17
N PRO A 105 -0.41 2.15 -9.80
CA PRO A 105 -1.20 2.61 -10.94
C PRO A 105 -2.18 3.74 -10.60
#